data_AF-A0A534JP32-F1
#
_entry.id   AF-A0A534JP32-F1
#
_cell.length_a   1.000
_cell.length_b   1.000
_cell.length_c   1.000
_cell.angle_alpha   90.00
_cell.angle_beta   90.00
_cell.angle_gamma   90.00
#
_symmetry.space_group_name_H-M   'P 1'
#
loop_
_entity.id
_entity.type
_entity.pdbx_description
1 polymer ?
#
loop_
_entity_poly.entity_id
_entity_poly.type
_entity_poly.pdbx_seq_one_letter_code
_entity_poly.pdbx_strand_id
1 'polypeptide(L)'
;MEGRARMIVCVVLFGVVLVITLVPLAVVAPPPIAMRTQGHALDQSGSPLPIGTPIHTFLDGVDYSNGSRVQDTVGSFAVLTAGNSKTNSNASDTPSVQEGANLGDPLIYASGDFTAATRVFQESFTWSPGSVTLRDLHLGAPSSTPQPVKIEGVVGLPARGGNQFAFVCNPTTSPVSLADYYLERDAPGTYHGGTLDLTGVLAATSSLRVDLSSPSWLTSTGDALKLVYRNPRGGAATAGGRDIVVDRVEFNATRDGTLYWEPGNTILGDAPAPGPGQILERDAACTDTNDPRDFTLQIEPGLPPNGPPTVAIVVPAAGQQIPAATAVTFTWTMSDDLFVNDYLHVWANVTIGNEIIALVVNQTGVTSVSWTTRDITATDLVFRVDVQDPFGAHASASQTFSLTRQSPIALIAAILIAVVLLVFVIFGFRRARKHEQAPPSPPAKPPTAPASPPSIAPPIGAVLAGGDKKICPRCHTAVKVADVTCFFCGFKFEEENTTPP
;
A
#
# COMPACT_ATOMS: atom_id res chain seq x y z
N MET A 1 -34.20 16.41 43.86
CA MET A 1 -33.55 16.56 42.53
C MET A 1 -32.03 16.77 42.62
N GLU A 2 -31.48 17.20 43.77
CA GLU A 2 -30.07 17.59 43.93
C GLU A 2 -29.03 16.47 43.66
N GLY A 3 -29.36 15.21 43.93
CA GLY A 3 -28.43 14.08 43.74
C GLY A 3 -28.01 13.82 42.29
N ARG A 4 -28.91 14.06 41.31
CA ARG A 4 -28.57 13.90 39.88
C ARG A 4 -27.66 15.01 39.36
N ALA A 5 -27.84 16.24 39.83
CA ALA A 5 -27.01 17.38 39.43
C ALA A 5 -25.54 17.16 39.83
N ARG A 6 -25.28 16.70 41.06
CA ARG A 6 -23.91 16.41 41.54
C ARG A 6 -23.25 15.28 40.74
N MET A 7 -23.98 14.23 40.38
CA MET A 7 -23.44 13.13 39.58
C MET A 7 -23.04 13.57 38.17
N ILE A 8 -23.87 14.38 37.49
CA ILE A 8 -23.58 14.92 36.16
C ILE A 8 -22.36 15.85 36.21
N VAL A 9 -22.28 16.75 37.20
CA VAL A 9 -21.13 17.64 37.39
C VAL A 9 -19.84 16.85 37.63
N CYS A 10 -19.88 15.79 38.45
CA CYS A 10 -18.71 14.92 38.63
C CYS A 10 -18.31 14.19 37.34
N VAL A 11 -19.25 13.66 36.55
CA VAL A 11 -18.94 12.98 35.28
C VAL A 11 -18.37 13.95 34.24
N VAL A 12 -18.89 15.19 34.17
CA VAL A 12 -18.34 16.23 33.28
C VAL A 12 -16.93 16.66 33.73
N LEU A 13 -16.71 16.87 35.03
CA LEU A 13 -15.37 17.19 35.55
C LEU A 13 -14.37 16.04 35.32
N PHE A 14 -14.78 14.79 35.55
CA PHE A 14 -13.93 13.64 35.29
C PHE A 14 -13.64 13.47 33.80
N GLY A 15 -14.64 13.69 32.93
CA GLY A 15 -14.48 13.68 31.48
C GLY A 15 -13.55 14.77 30.97
N VAL A 16 -13.67 16.00 31.49
CA VAL A 16 -12.77 17.12 31.13
C VAL A 16 -11.34 16.87 31.62
N VAL A 17 -11.15 16.39 32.85
CA VAL A 17 -9.82 15.99 33.35
C VAL A 17 -9.24 14.85 32.52
N LEU A 18 -10.02 13.81 32.22
CA LEU A 18 -9.59 12.69 31.40
C LEU A 18 -9.18 13.14 30.00
N VAL A 19 -9.97 13.98 29.34
CA VAL A 19 -9.64 14.58 28.04
C VAL A 19 -8.35 15.39 28.13
N ILE A 20 -8.19 16.27 29.13
CA ILE A 20 -6.96 17.07 29.31
C ILE A 20 -5.73 16.19 29.56
N THR A 21 -5.85 15.08 30.30
CA THR A 21 -4.75 14.12 30.52
C THR A 21 -4.47 13.20 29.33
N LEU A 22 -5.41 13.09 28.38
CA LEU A 22 -5.29 12.27 27.17
C LEU A 22 -5.04 13.12 25.90
N VAL A 23 -5.00 14.45 25.98
CA VAL A 23 -4.39 15.25 24.92
C VAL A 23 -2.91 14.87 24.89
N PRO A 24 -2.38 14.35 23.76
CA PRO A 24 -0.94 14.18 23.65
C PRO A 24 -0.30 15.56 23.78
N LEU A 25 0.47 15.78 24.85
CA LEU A 25 1.34 16.93 24.95
C LEU A 25 2.26 16.88 23.74
N ALA A 26 2.23 17.92 22.91
CA ALA A 26 3.15 18.04 21.80
C ALA A 26 4.58 18.04 22.37
N VAL A 27 5.29 16.93 22.18
CA VAL A 27 6.70 16.81 22.55
C VAL A 27 7.47 17.60 21.50
N VAL A 28 7.66 18.89 21.78
CA VAL A 28 8.49 19.75 20.94
C VAL A 28 9.94 19.28 21.09
N ALA A 29 10.53 18.83 20.00
CA ALA A 29 11.92 18.39 19.98
C ALA A 29 12.86 19.50 20.51
N PRO A 30 13.91 19.18 21.28
CA PRO A 30 14.85 20.20 21.76
C PRO A 30 15.54 20.91 20.58
N PRO A 31 15.81 22.22 20.68
CA PRO A 31 16.42 22.97 19.58
C PRO A 31 17.80 22.40 19.19
N PRO A 32 18.14 22.30 17.89
CA PRO A 32 19.41 21.76 17.42
C PRO A 32 20.63 22.41 18.05
N ILE A 33 21.67 21.62 18.35
CA ILE A 33 22.93 22.11 18.90
C ILE A 33 23.96 22.15 17.77
N ALA A 34 24.18 23.32 17.18
CA ALA A 34 25.06 23.45 16.03
C ALA A 34 26.51 23.05 16.32
N MET A 35 27.12 22.33 15.37
CA MET A 35 28.58 22.22 15.24
C MET A 35 29.10 23.48 14.53
N ARG A 36 30.25 24.02 14.96
CA ARG A 36 30.90 25.15 14.29
C ARG A 36 32.19 24.71 13.60
N THR A 37 32.31 25.00 12.30
CA THR A 37 33.57 24.86 11.56
C THR A 37 34.03 26.22 11.08
N GLN A 38 35.31 26.53 11.26
CA GLN A 38 35.90 27.81 10.87
C GLN A 38 37.36 27.65 10.41
N GLY A 39 37.80 28.52 9.51
CA GLY A 39 39.12 28.54 8.90
C GLY A 39 39.09 29.40 7.64
N HIS A 40 39.94 29.10 6.67
CA HIS A 40 39.92 29.73 5.34
C HIS A 40 39.36 28.76 4.30
N ALA A 41 38.49 29.24 3.42
CA ALA A 41 38.03 28.50 2.27
C ALA A 41 38.91 28.85 1.07
N LEU A 42 39.53 27.82 0.49
CA LEU A 42 40.61 27.91 -0.49
C LEU A 42 40.27 27.10 -1.75
N ASP A 43 40.81 27.49 -2.90
CA ASP A 43 40.79 26.66 -4.10
C ASP A 43 41.86 25.55 -4.07
N GLN A 44 41.99 24.79 -5.16
CA GLN A 44 43.00 23.72 -5.29
C GLN A 44 44.46 24.21 -5.24
N SER A 45 44.70 25.49 -5.53
CA SER A 45 46.03 26.10 -5.48
C SER A 45 46.39 26.62 -4.09
N GLY A 46 45.44 26.59 -3.13
CA GLY A 46 45.56 27.25 -1.83
C GLY A 46 45.24 28.75 -1.87
N SER A 47 44.64 29.25 -2.96
CA SER A 47 44.23 30.65 -3.07
C SER A 47 42.86 30.87 -2.41
N PRO A 48 42.65 31.96 -1.64
CA PRO A 48 41.35 32.26 -1.04
C PRO A 48 40.19 32.32 -2.03
N LEU A 49 39.04 31.76 -1.64
CA LEU A 49 37.79 31.95 -2.37
C LEU A 49 37.27 33.39 -2.21
N PRO A 50 36.51 33.92 -3.18
CA PRO A 50 35.98 35.29 -3.11
C PRO A 50 35.05 35.55 -1.92
N ILE A 51 35.01 36.81 -1.46
CA ILE A 51 34.01 37.28 -0.48
C ILE A 51 32.60 36.95 -0.98
N GLY A 52 31.76 36.44 -0.08
CA GLY A 52 30.36 36.14 -0.37
C GLY A 52 30.12 34.77 -1.01
N THR A 53 31.17 34.02 -1.39
CA THR A 53 31.03 32.63 -1.85
C THR A 53 30.28 31.79 -0.81
N PRO A 54 29.13 31.18 -1.15
CA PRO A 54 28.37 30.33 -0.23
C PRO A 54 29.15 29.09 0.19
N ILE A 55 28.96 28.66 1.44
CA ILE A 55 29.51 27.42 1.98
C ILE A 55 28.38 26.67 2.69
N HIS A 56 27.97 25.56 2.10
CA HIS A 56 26.89 24.70 2.57
C HIS A 56 27.45 23.44 3.23
N THR A 57 26.68 22.82 4.12
CA THR A 57 27.12 21.66 4.91
C THR A 57 26.07 20.57 4.95
N PHE A 58 26.44 19.42 4.40
CA PHE A 58 25.55 18.29 4.18
C PHE A 58 25.82 17.18 5.18
N LEU A 59 24.76 16.63 5.76
CA LEU A 59 24.73 15.40 6.54
C LEU A 59 23.60 14.52 6.01
N ASP A 60 23.88 13.25 5.77
CA ASP A 60 22.95 12.24 5.24
C ASP A 60 22.22 12.66 3.93
N GLY A 61 22.72 13.71 3.26
CA GLY A 61 22.14 14.29 2.05
C GLY A 61 21.31 15.56 2.22
N VAL A 62 21.16 16.06 3.45
CA VAL A 62 20.40 17.27 3.78
C VAL A 62 21.35 18.43 4.09
N ASP A 63 21.07 19.62 3.56
CA ASP A 63 21.78 20.84 3.96
C ASP A 63 21.34 21.29 5.36
N TYR A 64 22.29 21.32 6.30
CA TYR A 64 22.12 21.78 7.67
C TYR A 64 22.85 23.10 7.93
N SER A 65 23.29 23.79 6.88
CA SER A 65 23.99 25.08 6.98
C SER A 65 23.03 26.25 7.17
N ASN A 66 23.37 27.15 8.09
CA ASN A 66 22.63 28.40 8.27
C ASN A 66 23.18 29.50 7.34
N GLY A 67 22.98 29.34 6.02
CA GLY A 67 23.25 30.36 4.99
C GLY A 67 24.67 30.96 5.02
N SER A 68 25.67 30.11 5.26
CA SER A 68 27.05 30.52 5.54
C SER A 68 27.83 30.88 4.28
N ARG A 69 28.85 31.75 4.42
CA ARG A 69 29.63 32.30 3.30
C ARG A 69 31.00 32.78 3.72
N VAL A 70 31.91 32.92 2.75
CA VAL A 70 33.21 33.57 2.91
C VAL A 70 33.02 35.04 3.32
N GLN A 71 33.78 35.46 4.32
CA GLN A 71 33.57 36.71 5.08
C GLN A 71 34.53 37.83 4.67
N ASP A 72 35.74 37.51 4.18
CA ASP A 72 36.81 38.47 3.88
C ASP A 72 37.71 38.04 2.71
N THR A 73 38.69 38.88 2.37
CA THR A 73 39.62 38.66 1.24
C THR A 73 40.68 37.58 1.50
N VAL A 74 40.80 37.06 2.72
CA VAL A 74 41.72 35.93 3.03
C VAL A 74 40.98 34.60 3.05
N GLY A 75 39.68 34.60 2.73
CA GLY A 75 38.87 33.39 2.61
C GLY A 75 38.23 32.97 3.93
N SER A 76 38.28 33.79 4.98
CA SER A 76 37.76 33.40 6.30
C SER A 76 36.30 32.97 6.22
N PHE A 77 35.95 31.86 6.86
CA PHE A 77 34.58 31.41 7.01
C PHE A 77 34.31 30.92 8.43
N ALA A 78 33.03 30.96 8.81
CA ALA A 78 32.51 30.18 9.92
C ALA A 78 31.12 29.68 9.54
N VAL A 79 30.94 28.37 9.50
CA VAL A 79 29.65 27.71 9.25
C VAL A 79 29.14 27.07 10.55
N LEU A 80 27.84 27.22 10.77
CA LEU A 80 27.09 26.54 11.82
C LEU A 80 26.26 25.44 11.16
N THR A 81 26.52 24.19 11.53
CA THR A 81 25.81 23.01 11.03
C THR A 81 24.86 22.50 12.10
N ALA A 82 23.57 22.77 11.92
CA ALA A 82 22.53 22.51 12.90
C ALA A 82 21.78 21.21 12.59
N GLY A 83 22.48 20.06 12.71
CA GLY A 83 21.89 18.73 12.60
C GLY A 83 20.91 18.43 13.75
N ASN A 84 21.21 17.44 14.58
CA ASN A 84 20.35 17.10 15.72
C ASN A 84 20.75 17.85 17.03
N SER A 85 19.90 17.81 18.05
CA SER A 85 20.17 18.33 19.40
C SER A 85 20.90 17.34 20.32
N LYS A 86 21.21 16.14 19.82
CA LYS A 86 21.52 14.96 20.63
C LYS A 86 23.00 14.58 20.62
N THR A 87 23.52 14.27 21.81
CA THR A 87 24.96 14.00 22.06
C THR A 87 25.27 12.51 22.23
N ASN A 88 24.34 11.62 21.92
CA ASN A 88 24.46 10.16 22.02
C ASN A 88 23.99 9.47 20.71
N SER A 89 24.72 8.45 20.27
CA SER A 89 24.59 7.90 18.91
C SER A 89 23.32 7.09 18.59
N ASN A 90 22.46 6.83 19.59
CA ASN A 90 21.32 5.91 19.45
C ASN A 90 20.00 6.48 20.01
N ALA A 91 19.91 7.80 20.27
CA ALA A 91 18.68 8.41 20.73
C ALA A 91 17.88 8.99 19.55
N SER A 92 16.97 8.22 18.98
CA SER A 92 15.75 8.84 18.47
C SER A 92 14.74 8.93 19.62
N ASP A 93 13.94 10.00 19.66
CA ASP A 93 12.83 10.06 20.64
C ASP A 93 11.67 9.18 20.13
N THR A 94 11.71 8.77 18.86
CA THR A 94 10.77 7.86 18.20
C THR A 94 11.50 6.83 17.29
N PRO A 95 11.40 5.51 17.54
CA PRO A 95 12.17 4.49 16.80
C PRO A 95 11.95 4.40 15.29
N SER A 96 10.92 5.08 14.75
CA SER A 96 10.53 5.07 13.34
C SER A 96 10.89 6.36 12.60
N VAL A 97 11.43 7.38 13.29
CA VAL A 97 11.74 8.70 12.74
C VAL A 97 13.23 8.98 12.92
N GLN A 98 13.89 9.48 11.89
CA GLN A 98 15.18 10.14 12.05
C GLN A 98 14.92 11.63 12.25
N GLU A 99 15.19 12.16 13.45
CA GLU A 99 14.92 13.56 13.82
C GLU A 99 16.09 14.50 13.46
N GLY A 100 16.99 14.07 12.59
CA GLY A 100 18.23 14.76 12.24
C GLY A 100 19.43 13.83 12.08
N ALA A 101 20.57 14.38 11.64
CA ALA A 101 21.84 13.66 11.55
C ALA A 101 22.25 12.98 12.88
N ASN A 102 22.89 11.81 12.77
CA ASN A 102 23.37 11.03 13.90
C ASN A 102 24.76 11.47 14.34
N LEU A 103 25.07 11.28 15.62
CA LEU A 103 26.42 11.50 16.14
C LEU A 103 27.40 10.53 15.45
N GLY A 104 28.34 11.08 14.68
CA GLY A 104 29.30 10.29 13.91
C GLY A 104 29.24 10.54 12.41
N ASP A 105 28.14 11.09 11.90
CA ASP A 105 27.88 11.16 10.47
C ASP A 105 28.85 12.09 9.73
N PRO A 106 29.17 11.79 8.46
CA PRO A 106 30.18 12.53 7.72
C PRO A 106 29.65 13.89 7.26
N LEU A 107 30.22 14.94 7.84
CA LEU A 107 29.98 16.31 7.47
C LEU A 107 30.75 16.65 6.18
N ILE A 108 30.02 16.82 5.08
CA ILE A 108 30.54 17.22 3.78
C ILE A 108 30.29 18.73 3.58
N TYR A 109 31.23 19.41 2.90
CA TYR A 109 31.15 20.83 2.61
C TYR A 109 31.07 21.05 1.10
N ALA A 110 30.26 22.01 0.67
CA ALA A 110 30.18 22.42 -0.73
C ALA A 110 30.25 23.95 -0.87
N SER A 111 30.84 24.41 -1.97
CA SER A 111 30.88 25.81 -2.39
C SER A 111 29.86 26.03 -3.50
N GLY A 112 28.69 26.54 -3.12
CA GLY A 112 27.48 26.55 -3.94
C GLY A 112 26.37 25.68 -3.35
N ASP A 113 25.19 25.76 -3.95
CA ASP A 113 23.90 25.25 -3.47
C ASP A 113 23.31 24.17 -4.39
N PHE A 114 24.13 23.58 -5.26
CA PHE A 114 23.74 22.58 -6.26
C PHE A 114 22.71 23.02 -7.33
N THR A 115 22.23 24.28 -7.33
CA THR A 115 21.44 24.83 -8.45
C THR A 115 22.25 24.91 -9.75
N ALA A 116 23.57 25.01 -9.62
CA ALA A 116 24.56 24.88 -10.68
C ALA A 116 25.68 23.91 -10.28
N ALA A 117 26.62 23.63 -11.21
CA ALA A 117 27.75 22.75 -10.97
C ALA A 117 28.55 23.18 -9.72
N THR A 118 28.42 22.40 -8.64
CA THR A 118 28.81 22.82 -7.29
C THR A 118 30.05 22.07 -6.84
N ARG A 119 31.05 22.81 -6.38
CA ARG A 119 32.36 22.24 -6.03
C ARG A 119 32.40 21.83 -4.57
N VAL A 120 32.62 20.54 -4.34
CA VAL A 120 32.74 19.92 -3.02
C VAL A 120 34.15 20.17 -2.49
N PHE A 121 34.32 20.42 -1.19
CA PHE A 121 35.64 20.51 -0.56
C PHE A 121 36.26 19.13 -0.31
N GLN A 122 37.60 19.06 -0.18
CA GLN A 122 38.35 17.80 -0.01
C GLN A 122 38.17 17.23 1.39
N GLU A 123 37.94 18.10 2.36
CA GLU A 123 37.78 17.78 3.77
C GLU A 123 36.36 17.33 4.11
N SER A 124 36.26 16.21 4.83
CA SER A 124 35.08 15.82 5.59
C SER A 124 35.44 15.69 7.07
N PHE A 125 34.52 16.03 7.96
CA PHE A 125 34.67 15.82 9.42
C PHE A 125 33.58 14.89 9.96
N THR A 126 33.79 14.37 11.16
CA THR A 126 32.75 13.68 11.92
C THR A 126 31.87 14.73 12.58
N TRP A 127 30.56 14.72 12.31
CA TRP A 127 29.64 15.66 12.97
C TRP A 127 29.51 15.35 14.46
N SER A 128 29.57 16.41 15.27
CA SER A 128 29.42 16.35 16.72
C SER A 128 28.80 17.65 17.24
N PRO A 129 27.59 17.62 17.83
CA PRO A 129 26.88 18.82 18.26
C PRO A 129 27.67 19.61 19.31
N GLY A 130 27.67 20.93 19.17
CA GLY A 130 28.38 21.86 20.07
C GLY A 130 29.91 21.86 19.93
N SER A 131 30.49 21.01 19.07
CA SER A 131 31.93 21.01 18.82
C SER A 131 32.37 22.20 17.97
N VAL A 132 33.64 22.59 18.10
CA VAL A 132 34.28 23.65 17.30
C VAL A 132 35.50 23.09 16.58
N THR A 133 35.48 23.11 15.26
CA THR A 133 36.58 22.67 14.40
C THR A 133 37.28 23.88 13.77
N LEU A 134 38.61 23.92 13.90
CA LEU A 134 39.51 24.91 13.32
C LEU A 134 40.28 24.27 12.16
N ARG A 135 39.75 24.41 10.93
CA ARG A 135 40.34 23.85 9.71
C ARG A 135 40.00 24.69 8.49
N ASP A 136 41.01 24.85 7.64
CA ASP A 136 40.83 25.35 6.29
C ASP A 136 40.15 24.27 5.42
N LEU A 137 39.44 24.70 4.38
CA LEU A 137 38.77 23.85 3.41
C LEU A 137 39.34 24.11 2.02
N HIS A 138 39.74 23.08 1.28
CA HIS A 138 40.26 23.19 -0.08
C HIS A 138 39.28 22.59 -1.08
N LEU A 139 38.93 23.31 -2.15
CA LEU A 139 38.03 22.76 -3.15
C LEU A 139 38.60 21.49 -3.80
N GLY A 140 37.75 20.48 -3.95
CA GLY A 140 38.05 19.21 -4.62
C GLY A 140 38.42 19.37 -6.09
N ALA A 141 38.96 18.30 -6.68
CA ALA A 141 39.36 18.23 -8.08
C ALA A 141 38.18 18.59 -9.02
N PRO A 142 38.42 19.13 -10.23
CA PRO A 142 37.32 19.42 -11.15
C PRO A 142 36.65 18.11 -11.61
N SER A 143 37.43 17.01 -11.65
CA SER A 143 36.97 15.65 -11.91
C SER A 143 36.14 15.01 -10.78
N SER A 144 36.07 15.62 -9.60
CA SER A 144 35.19 15.23 -8.49
C SER A 144 34.11 16.28 -8.23
N THR A 145 33.82 17.13 -9.22
CA THR A 145 32.76 18.13 -9.16
C THR A 145 31.50 17.53 -9.80
N PRO A 146 30.43 17.27 -9.02
CA PRO A 146 29.17 16.81 -9.57
C PRO A 146 28.63 17.83 -10.58
N GLN A 147 28.17 17.31 -11.72
CA GLN A 147 27.35 18.06 -12.66
C GLN A 147 25.95 18.27 -12.05
N PRO A 148 25.25 19.38 -12.37
CA PRO A 148 23.96 19.73 -11.79
C PRO A 148 22.82 18.94 -12.46
N VAL A 149 22.92 17.62 -12.42
CA VAL A 149 21.83 16.72 -12.81
C VAL A 149 20.72 16.86 -11.76
N LYS A 150 19.46 16.86 -12.19
CA LYS A 150 18.28 17.05 -11.32
C LYS A 150 17.23 15.97 -11.53
N ILE A 151 16.38 15.79 -10.53
CA ILE A 151 15.12 15.06 -10.65
C ILE A 151 14.12 16.06 -11.25
N GLU A 152 13.74 15.82 -12.50
CA GLU A 152 12.71 16.61 -13.20
C GLU A 152 11.34 16.28 -12.65
N GLY A 153 11.03 15.01 -12.43
CA GLY A 153 9.75 14.63 -11.87
C GLY A 153 9.59 13.17 -11.50
N VAL A 154 8.49 12.87 -10.82
CA VAL A 154 8.22 11.59 -10.17
C VAL A 154 6.78 11.15 -10.41
N VAL A 155 6.59 9.91 -10.90
CA VAL A 155 5.28 9.25 -11.07
C VAL A 155 5.20 8.05 -10.13
N GLY A 156 4.54 8.25 -8.98
CA GLY A 156 4.35 7.23 -7.94
C GLY A 156 3.18 6.27 -8.17
N LEU A 157 2.23 6.65 -9.03
CA LEU A 157 1.06 5.84 -9.39
C LEU A 157 0.75 6.03 -10.89
N PRO A 158 1.45 5.33 -11.81
CA PRO A 158 1.19 5.44 -13.26
C PRO A 158 -0.26 5.11 -13.58
N ALA A 159 -0.96 5.89 -14.41
CA ALA A 159 -2.40 5.74 -14.65
C ALA A 159 -2.79 4.30 -15.05
N ARG A 160 -1.96 3.70 -15.92
CA ARG A 160 -2.14 2.34 -16.48
C ARG A 160 -1.55 1.24 -15.59
N GLY A 161 -1.15 1.56 -14.37
CA GLY A 161 -0.40 0.69 -13.48
C GLY A 161 0.99 0.35 -14.02
N GLY A 162 1.61 -0.67 -13.44
CA GLY A 162 2.98 -1.08 -13.76
C GLY A 162 4.02 -0.41 -12.85
N ASN A 163 5.25 -0.26 -13.35
CA ASN A 163 6.34 0.29 -12.57
C ASN A 163 6.23 1.81 -12.47
N GLN A 164 6.46 2.33 -11.26
CA GLN A 164 6.75 3.74 -11.02
C GLN A 164 7.96 4.20 -11.82
N PHE A 165 8.09 5.49 -12.05
CA PHE A 165 9.24 6.05 -12.75
C PHE A 165 9.53 7.49 -12.31
N ALA A 166 10.78 7.88 -12.48
CA ALA A 166 11.24 9.25 -12.33
C ALA A 166 11.84 9.74 -13.65
N PHE A 167 11.90 11.06 -13.82
CA PHE A 167 12.68 11.69 -14.87
C PHE A 167 13.90 12.37 -14.25
N VAL A 168 15.06 12.09 -14.84
CA VAL A 168 16.34 12.70 -14.45
C VAL A 168 16.81 13.55 -15.63
N CYS A 169 17.12 14.82 -15.38
CA CYS A 169 17.40 15.81 -16.40
C CYS A 169 18.78 16.46 -16.24
N ASN A 170 19.29 16.94 -17.37
CA ASN A 170 20.53 17.68 -17.49
C ASN A 170 20.23 19.11 -17.97
N PRO A 171 20.18 20.11 -17.06
CA PRO A 171 19.96 21.52 -17.42
C PRO A 171 21.18 22.16 -18.11
N THR A 172 22.32 21.47 -18.21
CA THR A 172 23.54 22.04 -18.80
C THR A 172 23.55 21.97 -20.34
N THR A 173 24.42 22.79 -20.94
CA THR A 173 24.66 22.84 -22.39
C THR A 173 25.59 21.74 -22.91
N SER A 174 26.02 20.79 -22.06
CA SER A 174 26.95 19.70 -22.42
C SER A 174 26.40 18.34 -21.97
N PRO A 175 26.72 17.23 -22.64
CA PRO A 175 26.30 15.90 -22.18
C PRO A 175 26.95 15.52 -20.84
N VAL A 176 26.20 14.81 -19.98
CA VAL A 176 26.65 14.36 -18.65
C VAL A 176 26.59 12.84 -18.55
N SER A 177 27.65 12.22 -18.06
CA SER A 177 27.67 10.78 -17.73
C SER A 177 26.88 10.52 -16.45
N LEU A 178 25.97 9.56 -16.48
CA LEU A 178 25.19 9.15 -15.30
C LEU A 178 25.83 8.01 -14.49
N ALA A 179 26.97 7.46 -14.94
CA ALA A 179 27.60 6.29 -14.30
C ALA A 179 28.00 6.51 -12.81
N ASP A 180 28.32 7.75 -12.46
CA ASP A 180 28.66 8.14 -11.08
C ASP A 180 27.42 8.57 -10.28
N TYR A 181 26.19 8.32 -10.79
CA TYR A 181 24.95 8.72 -10.13
C TYR A 181 24.05 7.51 -9.83
N TYR A 182 23.25 7.63 -8.78
CA TYR A 182 22.18 6.69 -8.45
C TYR A 182 21.00 7.42 -7.81
N LEU A 183 19.82 6.82 -7.90
CA LEU A 183 18.66 7.23 -7.12
C LEU A 183 18.62 6.45 -5.80
N GLU A 184 18.22 7.10 -4.71
CA GLU A 184 18.05 6.49 -3.40
C GLU A 184 16.74 6.97 -2.77
N ARG A 185 15.93 6.06 -2.23
CA ARG A 185 14.80 6.42 -1.35
C ARG A 185 15.25 6.44 0.10
N ASP A 186 14.56 7.22 0.93
CA ASP A 186 14.67 7.11 2.38
C ASP A 186 13.98 5.80 2.88
N ALA A 187 14.24 5.41 4.13
CA ALA A 187 13.65 4.22 4.76
C ALA A 187 13.17 4.50 6.20
N PRO A 188 12.27 3.69 6.78
CA PRO A 188 11.79 3.93 8.14
C PRO A 188 12.92 3.98 9.17
N GLY A 189 13.06 5.13 9.86
CA GLY A 189 14.10 5.39 10.85
C GLY A 189 15.48 5.75 10.29
N THR A 190 15.66 5.93 8.97
CA THR A 190 16.93 6.39 8.39
C THR A 190 16.78 7.03 7.01
N TYR A 191 17.56 8.06 6.71
CA TYR A 191 17.65 8.60 5.34
C TYR A 191 18.30 7.63 4.33
N HIS A 192 18.66 6.39 4.69
CA HIS A 192 19.31 5.45 3.76
C HIS A 192 18.46 4.22 3.45
N GLY A 193 18.27 3.92 2.17
CA GLY A 193 17.27 2.95 1.72
C GLY A 193 17.59 2.26 0.40
N GLY A 194 16.53 1.97 -0.37
CA GLY A 194 16.65 1.26 -1.65
C GLY A 194 17.30 2.13 -2.72
N THR A 195 18.36 1.62 -3.36
CA THR A 195 19.11 2.32 -4.40
C THR A 195 18.84 1.77 -5.81
N LEU A 196 19.03 2.63 -6.82
CA LEU A 196 18.95 2.30 -8.24
C LEU A 196 20.03 3.03 -9.03
N ASP A 197 20.97 2.28 -9.62
CA ASP A 197 22.07 2.83 -10.41
C ASP A 197 21.58 3.50 -11.69
N LEU A 198 22.05 4.73 -11.95
CA LEU A 198 21.85 5.37 -13.24
C LEU A 198 22.96 4.97 -14.22
N THR A 199 22.64 4.93 -15.50
CA THR A 199 23.57 4.51 -16.55
C THR A 199 23.39 5.32 -17.83
N GLY A 200 24.40 5.30 -18.70
CA GLY A 200 24.39 6.04 -19.96
C GLY A 200 24.86 7.49 -19.85
N VAL A 201 24.54 8.27 -20.88
CA VAL A 201 24.93 9.69 -21.01
C VAL A 201 23.66 10.48 -21.33
N LEU A 202 23.38 11.47 -20.48
CA LEU A 202 22.27 12.39 -20.63
C LEU A 202 22.70 13.55 -21.53
N ALA A 203 21.98 13.81 -22.62
CA ALA A 203 22.34 14.89 -23.55
C ALA A 203 22.14 16.27 -22.90
N ALA A 204 22.71 17.31 -23.51
CA ALA A 204 22.46 18.70 -23.09
C ALA A 204 20.96 19.03 -23.14
N THR A 205 20.47 19.79 -22.16
CA THR A 205 19.06 20.23 -22.04
C THR A 205 18.06 19.11 -22.38
N SER A 206 18.19 17.98 -21.69
CA SER A 206 17.40 16.77 -21.96
C SER A 206 17.16 15.92 -20.72
N SER A 207 16.19 15.02 -20.83
CA SER A 207 15.68 14.20 -19.73
C SER A 207 15.65 12.72 -20.10
N LEU A 208 15.86 11.88 -19.08
CA LEU A 208 15.82 10.43 -19.15
C LEU A 208 14.77 9.91 -18.19
N ARG A 209 13.81 9.14 -18.72
CA ARG A 209 12.92 8.31 -17.90
C ARG A 209 13.72 7.16 -17.28
N VAL A 210 13.58 6.99 -15.98
CA VAL A 210 14.16 5.92 -15.18
C VAL A 210 13.01 5.15 -14.50
N ASP A 211 12.75 3.91 -14.94
CA ASP A 211 11.75 3.07 -14.29
C ASP A 211 12.27 2.60 -12.92
N LEU A 212 11.51 2.85 -11.87
CA LEU A 212 11.84 2.46 -10.49
C LEU A 212 11.44 1.00 -10.25
N SER A 213 12.36 0.24 -9.66
CA SER A 213 12.19 -1.17 -9.32
C SER A 213 12.36 -1.38 -7.82
N SER A 214 11.68 -2.36 -7.23
CA SER A 214 11.99 -2.81 -5.87
C SER A 214 13.51 -3.08 -5.72
N PRO A 215 14.20 -2.52 -4.69
CA PRO A 215 13.65 -1.91 -3.49
C PRO A 215 13.33 -0.39 -3.55
N SER A 216 13.66 0.31 -4.64
CA SER A 216 13.51 1.77 -4.78
C SER A 216 12.09 2.27 -5.12
N TRP A 217 11.06 1.46 -4.84
CA TRP A 217 9.66 1.89 -5.01
C TRP A 217 9.24 2.89 -3.93
N LEU A 218 8.66 3.99 -4.36
CA LEU A 218 8.16 5.08 -3.52
C LEU A 218 6.77 4.76 -2.97
N THR A 219 6.50 5.28 -1.78
CA THR A 219 5.22 5.14 -1.09
C THR A 219 4.29 6.26 -1.56
N SER A 220 3.16 5.92 -2.18
CA SER A 220 2.27 6.91 -2.83
C SER A 220 1.63 7.93 -1.87
N THR A 221 1.58 7.63 -0.58
CA THR A 221 1.09 8.52 0.49
C THR A 221 2.15 9.48 1.03
N GLY A 222 3.39 9.36 0.58
CA GLY A 222 4.51 10.25 0.91
C GLY A 222 5.82 9.47 1.05
N ASP A 223 6.86 9.95 0.36
CA ASP A 223 8.21 9.39 0.32
C ASP A 223 9.23 10.48 -0.09
N ALA A 224 10.51 10.16 -0.03
CA ALA A 224 11.59 11.04 -0.49
C ALA A 224 12.51 10.32 -1.47
N LEU A 225 12.76 10.94 -2.62
CA LEU A 225 13.66 10.46 -3.66
C LEU A 225 14.87 11.38 -3.77
N LYS A 226 16.07 10.82 -3.60
CA LYS A 226 17.35 11.50 -3.68
C LYS A 226 18.07 11.13 -4.96
N LEU A 227 18.71 12.10 -5.59
CA LEU A 227 19.71 11.88 -6.62
C LEU A 227 21.09 12.04 -5.99
N VAL A 228 21.90 10.98 -6.07
CA VAL A 228 23.14 10.88 -5.32
C VAL A 228 24.32 10.67 -6.26
N TYR A 229 25.36 11.48 -6.08
CA TYR A 229 26.63 11.40 -6.79
C TYR A 229 27.67 10.64 -5.96
N ARG A 230 28.26 9.63 -6.58
CA ARG A 230 29.40 8.86 -6.07
C ARG A 230 30.65 9.70 -6.19
N ASN A 231 31.06 10.37 -5.11
CA ASN A 231 32.26 11.19 -5.14
C ASN A 231 33.50 10.33 -5.48
N PRO A 232 34.10 10.47 -6.67
CA PRO A 232 35.23 9.65 -7.07
C PRO A 232 36.38 9.93 -6.11
N ARG A 233 37.00 8.86 -5.59
CA ARG A 233 38.06 8.93 -4.56
C ARG A 233 39.26 9.74 -5.05
N GLY A 234 39.23 11.05 -4.80
CA GLY A 234 40.36 11.94 -5.02
C GLY A 234 41.54 11.54 -4.13
N GLY A 235 42.76 11.58 -4.67
CA GLY A 235 43.96 11.31 -3.89
C GLY A 235 44.03 12.21 -2.66
N ALA A 236 44.15 11.59 -1.47
CA ALA A 236 44.21 12.24 -0.15
C ALA A 236 42.97 13.03 0.33
N ALA A 237 41.89 13.16 -0.44
CA ALA A 237 40.66 13.83 0.00
C ALA A 237 39.85 12.94 0.98
N THR A 238 39.58 13.43 2.20
CA THR A 238 38.81 12.66 3.20
C THR A 238 37.31 12.57 2.90
N ALA A 239 36.78 13.51 2.10
CA ALA A 239 35.46 13.43 1.51
C ALA A 239 35.37 12.45 0.32
N GLY A 240 36.51 12.02 -0.25
CA GLY A 240 36.56 11.16 -1.42
C GLY A 240 36.03 9.75 -1.14
N GLY A 241 35.11 9.25 -1.98
CA GLY A 241 34.45 7.96 -1.76
C GLY A 241 33.36 7.99 -0.69
N ARG A 242 32.84 9.18 -0.36
CA ARG A 242 31.57 9.38 0.36
C ARG A 242 30.54 9.91 -0.63
N ASP A 243 29.35 9.35 -0.62
CA ASP A 243 28.28 9.75 -1.54
C ASP A 243 27.72 11.13 -1.17
N ILE A 244 27.25 11.87 -2.18
CA ILE A 244 26.82 13.27 -2.05
C ILE A 244 25.46 13.40 -2.72
N VAL A 245 24.45 13.79 -1.96
CA VAL A 245 23.12 14.09 -2.53
C VAL A 245 23.19 15.44 -3.24
N VAL A 246 22.78 15.46 -4.51
CA VAL A 246 22.85 16.63 -5.40
C VAL A 246 21.47 17.19 -5.76
N ASP A 247 20.42 16.41 -5.49
CA ASP A 247 19.02 16.80 -5.56
C ASP A 247 18.19 15.88 -4.64
N ARG A 248 17.09 16.37 -4.08
CA ARG A 248 16.16 15.60 -3.25
C ARG A 248 14.74 16.14 -3.43
N VAL A 249 13.81 15.25 -3.74
CA VAL A 249 12.39 15.52 -3.83
C VAL A 249 11.69 14.79 -2.70
N GLU A 250 11.07 15.54 -1.80
CA GLU A 250 10.25 15.02 -0.71
C GLU A 250 8.81 15.44 -0.96
N PHE A 251 7.87 14.50 -0.79
CA PHE A 251 6.46 14.77 -1.04
C PHE A 251 5.56 14.05 -0.04
N ASN A 252 4.43 14.68 0.28
CA ASN A 252 3.50 14.22 1.30
C ASN A 252 2.05 14.46 0.89
N ALA A 253 1.17 13.50 1.16
CA ALA A 253 -0.26 13.64 0.91
C ALA A 253 -1.00 14.37 2.07
N THR A 254 -0.40 14.36 3.26
CA THR A 254 -0.86 14.97 4.52
C THR A 254 -2.19 14.46 5.11
N ARG A 255 -2.38 14.84 6.39
CA ARG A 255 -3.23 14.26 7.45
C ARG A 255 -3.04 12.78 7.73
N ASP A 256 -3.04 11.92 6.72
CA ASP A 256 -2.83 10.47 6.86
C ASP A 256 -1.61 9.94 6.05
N GLY A 257 -0.78 10.85 5.50
CA GLY A 257 0.40 10.53 4.70
C GLY A 257 1.49 9.76 5.47
N THR A 258 2.07 8.73 4.86
CA THR A 258 3.01 7.80 5.52
C THR A 258 4.29 8.44 6.03
N LEU A 259 4.64 9.60 5.50
CA LEU A 259 5.79 10.40 5.94
C LEU A 259 5.45 11.26 7.17
N TYR A 260 4.83 10.64 8.20
CA TYR A 260 4.62 11.28 9.53
C TYR A 260 5.91 11.54 10.31
N TRP A 261 7.06 11.30 9.67
CA TRP A 261 8.38 11.30 10.26
C TRP A 261 9.24 12.44 9.73
N GLU A 262 8.63 13.50 9.17
CA GLU A 262 9.26 14.79 8.88
C GLU A 262 10.22 15.18 10.01
N PRO A 263 11.55 15.17 9.76
CA PRO A 263 12.52 15.60 10.74
C PRO A 263 12.30 17.09 11.01
N GLY A 264 12.10 17.49 12.26
CA GLY A 264 11.86 18.90 12.64
C GLY A 264 13.03 19.87 12.37
N ASN A 265 14.03 19.46 11.58
CA ASN A 265 15.23 20.19 11.19
C ASN A 265 15.63 20.01 9.71
N THR A 266 14.91 19.24 8.88
CA THR A 266 15.12 19.29 7.42
C THR A 266 14.61 20.63 6.90
N ILE A 267 15.44 21.34 6.15
CA ILE A 267 15.10 22.68 5.61
C ILE A 267 14.27 22.57 4.32
N LEU A 268 14.38 21.44 3.60
CA LEU A 268 13.50 21.09 2.50
C LEU A 268 12.10 20.80 3.07
N GLY A 269 11.11 21.58 2.67
CA GLY A 269 9.71 21.29 3.00
C GLY A 269 9.08 20.32 1.99
N ASP A 270 7.87 19.87 2.28
CA ASP A 270 7.14 18.94 1.41
C ASP A 270 6.62 19.58 0.13
N ALA A 271 6.81 18.89 -1.00
CA ALA A 271 6.03 19.09 -2.21
C ALA A 271 4.72 18.26 -2.18
N PRO A 272 3.72 18.56 -3.03
CA PRO A 272 2.47 17.80 -3.07
C PRO A 272 2.69 16.34 -3.53
N ALA A 273 2.08 15.35 -2.87
CA ALA A 273 2.15 13.96 -3.35
C ALA A 273 1.40 13.74 -4.68
N PRO A 274 1.99 13.05 -5.67
CA PRO A 274 1.31 12.72 -6.93
C PRO A 274 0.32 11.57 -6.76
N GLY A 275 -0.93 11.80 -7.14
CA GLY A 275 -1.96 10.77 -7.25
C GLY A 275 -1.86 9.91 -8.52
N PRO A 276 -2.85 9.02 -8.75
CA PRO A 276 -2.92 8.22 -9.98
C PRO A 276 -2.86 9.08 -11.25
N GLY A 277 -2.00 8.69 -12.19
CA GLY A 277 -1.80 9.39 -13.47
C GLY A 277 -1.21 10.79 -13.34
N GLN A 278 -0.71 11.19 -12.16
CA GLN A 278 -0.06 12.47 -11.96
C GLN A 278 1.46 12.31 -11.91
N ILE A 279 2.14 13.33 -12.40
CA ILE A 279 3.57 13.55 -12.16
C ILE A 279 3.72 14.72 -11.18
N LEU A 280 4.64 14.58 -10.22
CA LEU A 280 5.19 15.70 -9.48
C LEU A 280 6.42 16.20 -10.25
N GLU A 281 6.37 17.40 -10.82
CA GLU A 281 7.25 17.85 -11.91
C GLU A 281 7.79 19.28 -11.67
N ARG A 282 9.10 19.47 -11.86
CA ARG A 282 9.80 20.76 -12.01
C ARG A 282 9.44 21.41 -13.35
N ASP A 283 9.86 22.64 -13.60
CA ASP A 283 9.76 23.18 -14.96
C ASP A 283 10.60 22.35 -15.97
N ALA A 284 10.23 22.44 -17.25
CA ALA A 284 10.91 21.70 -18.34
C ALA A 284 12.34 22.20 -18.65
N ALA A 285 12.87 23.16 -17.88
CA ALA A 285 14.28 23.54 -17.90
C ALA A 285 15.06 22.92 -16.73
N CYS A 286 14.37 22.21 -15.83
CA CYS A 286 14.88 21.75 -14.54
C CYS A 286 15.49 22.88 -13.70
N THR A 287 14.80 24.01 -13.65
CA THR A 287 15.12 25.08 -12.70
C THR A 287 15.05 24.53 -11.28
N ASP A 288 16.06 24.87 -10.50
CA ASP A 288 16.17 24.50 -9.09
C ASP A 288 16.52 25.73 -8.26
N THR A 289 15.75 25.94 -7.20
CA THR A 289 15.95 26.97 -6.18
C THR A 289 16.13 26.37 -4.79
N ASN A 290 16.16 25.03 -4.68
CA ASN A 290 16.11 24.26 -3.43
C ASN A 290 14.86 24.55 -2.58
N ASP A 291 13.72 24.87 -3.21
CA ASP A 291 12.41 25.08 -2.56
C ASP A 291 11.40 24.04 -3.11
N PRO A 292 10.58 23.36 -2.28
CA PRO A 292 9.55 22.43 -2.77
C PRO A 292 8.58 23.04 -3.80
N ARG A 293 8.45 24.37 -3.85
CA ARG A 293 7.66 25.08 -4.86
C ARG A 293 8.23 25.01 -6.27
N ASP A 294 9.46 24.52 -6.44
CA ASP A 294 9.99 24.16 -7.75
C ASP A 294 9.12 23.05 -8.39
N PHE A 295 8.46 22.22 -7.58
CA PHE A 295 7.62 21.11 -8.03
C PHE A 295 6.12 21.43 -8.04
N THR A 296 5.43 20.98 -9.08
CA THR A 296 3.96 21.09 -9.20
C THR A 296 3.35 19.78 -9.69
N LEU A 297 2.06 19.56 -9.43
CA LEU A 297 1.34 18.41 -9.96
C LEU A 297 0.86 18.68 -11.39
N GLN A 298 1.26 17.80 -12.31
CA GLN A 298 0.82 17.79 -13.71
C GLN A 298 0.26 16.40 -14.08
N ILE A 299 -0.27 16.28 -15.31
CA ILE A 299 -0.72 15.00 -15.88
C ILE A 299 0.52 14.22 -16.33
N GLU A 300 0.56 12.91 -16.06
CA GLU A 300 1.62 11.99 -16.50
C GLU A 300 1.90 12.15 -18.03
N PRO A 301 3.16 12.40 -18.42
CA PRO A 301 3.49 12.63 -19.83
C PRO A 301 3.14 11.44 -20.73
N GLY A 302 2.41 11.71 -21.82
CA GLY A 302 2.06 10.72 -22.84
C GLY A 302 0.69 10.04 -22.65
N LEU A 303 -0.09 10.40 -21.63
CA LEU A 303 -1.49 9.98 -21.54
C LEU A 303 -2.36 10.61 -22.65
N PRO A 304 -3.30 9.85 -23.27
CA PRO A 304 -4.33 10.44 -24.12
C PRO A 304 -5.33 11.29 -23.30
N PRO A 305 -6.25 12.02 -23.97
CA PRO A 305 -7.31 12.77 -23.28
C PRO A 305 -8.20 11.86 -22.43
N ASN A 306 -8.59 12.31 -21.23
CA ASN A 306 -9.43 11.54 -20.31
C ASN A 306 -10.87 11.40 -20.81
N GLY A 307 -11.33 10.16 -21.01
CA GLY A 307 -12.75 9.84 -21.22
C GLY A 307 -13.49 9.65 -19.89
N PRO A 308 -14.84 9.57 -19.89
CA PRO A 308 -15.57 9.06 -18.75
C PRO A 308 -15.43 7.53 -18.66
N PRO A 309 -15.39 6.95 -17.43
CA PRO A 309 -15.42 5.51 -17.24
C PRO A 309 -16.61 4.83 -17.93
N THR A 310 -16.50 3.53 -18.15
CA THR A 310 -17.61 2.66 -18.54
C THR A 310 -18.05 1.82 -17.35
N VAL A 311 -19.36 1.69 -17.14
CA VAL A 311 -19.94 0.90 -16.04
C VAL A 311 -21.21 0.19 -16.50
N ALA A 312 -21.37 -1.08 -16.10
CA ALA A 312 -22.57 -1.88 -16.36
C ALA A 312 -22.90 -2.79 -15.17
N ILE A 313 -24.15 -2.76 -14.72
CA ILE A 313 -24.66 -3.64 -13.66
C ILE A 313 -24.90 -5.04 -14.24
N VAL A 314 -24.39 -6.06 -13.55
CA VAL A 314 -24.54 -7.49 -13.91
C VAL A 314 -25.56 -8.17 -13.01
N VAL A 315 -25.55 -7.85 -11.71
CA VAL A 315 -26.56 -8.29 -10.73
C VAL A 315 -27.01 -7.06 -9.91
N PRO A 316 -28.32 -6.75 -9.84
CA PRO A 316 -29.44 -7.49 -10.40
C PRO A 316 -29.52 -7.42 -11.93
N ALA A 317 -30.11 -8.41 -12.56
CA ALA A 317 -30.55 -8.33 -13.95
C ALA A 317 -31.82 -7.48 -14.08
N ALA A 318 -32.13 -6.99 -15.29
CA ALA A 318 -33.28 -6.13 -15.53
C ALA A 318 -34.62 -6.80 -15.16
N GLY A 319 -35.36 -6.17 -14.24
CA GLY A 319 -36.64 -6.69 -13.75
C GLY A 319 -36.52 -7.93 -12.86
N GLN A 320 -35.32 -8.28 -12.39
CA GLN A 320 -35.10 -9.46 -11.54
C GLN A 320 -35.96 -9.39 -10.27
N GLN A 321 -36.52 -10.53 -9.89
CA GLN A 321 -37.20 -10.72 -8.60
C GLN A 321 -36.21 -11.31 -7.61
N ILE A 322 -36.02 -10.64 -6.47
CA ILE A 322 -35.13 -11.08 -5.39
C ILE A 322 -35.97 -11.37 -4.14
N PRO A 323 -35.74 -12.50 -3.42
CA PRO A 323 -36.44 -12.76 -2.17
C PRO A 323 -36.15 -11.71 -1.10
N ALA A 324 -37.20 -11.13 -0.53
CA ALA A 324 -37.13 -10.24 0.63
C ALA A 324 -36.50 -10.95 1.84
N ALA A 325 -35.88 -10.17 2.74
CA ALA A 325 -35.18 -10.65 3.94
C ALA A 325 -34.02 -11.64 3.66
N THR A 326 -33.44 -11.64 2.47
CA THR A 326 -32.25 -12.43 2.10
C THR A 326 -31.03 -11.57 1.77
N ALA A 327 -29.84 -12.12 1.96
CA ALA A 327 -28.60 -11.52 1.49
C ALA A 327 -28.42 -11.77 -0.02
N VAL A 328 -28.11 -10.71 -0.76
CA VAL A 328 -27.79 -10.74 -2.19
C VAL A 328 -26.47 -10.03 -2.45
N THR A 329 -25.66 -10.56 -3.36
CA THR A 329 -24.46 -9.87 -3.85
C THR A 329 -24.80 -9.17 -5.16
N PHE A 330 -24.76 -7.84 -5.16
CA PHE A 330 -24.80 -7.06 -6.39
C PHE A 330 -23.41 -6.98 -7.00
N THR A 331 -23.35 -6.96 -8.33
CA THR A 331 -22.10 -6.98 -9.09
C THR A 331 -22.21 -6.09 -10.32
N TRP A 332 -21.09 -5.47 -10.71
CA TRP A 332 -20.97 -4.64 -11.90
C TRP A 332 -19.59 -4.84 -12.54
N THR A 333 -19.51 -4.56 -13.83
CA THR A 333 -18.23 -4.39 -14.54
C THR A 333 -17.95 -2.90 -14.70
N MET A 334 -16.68 -2.53 -14.61
CA MET A 334 -16.20 -1.20 -14.97
C MET A 334 -14.87 -1.28 -15.72
N SER A 335 -14.58 -0.27 -16.53
CA SER A 335 -13.32 -0.08 -17.25
C SER A 335 -13.16 1.38 -17.66
N ASP A 336 -11.92 1.83 -17.79
CA ASP A 336 -11.56 3.19 -18.18
C ASP A 336 -10.51 3.16 -19.31
N ASP A 337 -10.33 4.25 -20.05
CA ASP A 337 -9.39 4.33 -21.18
C ASP A 337 -7.99 4.84 -20.79
N LEU A 338 -7.87 5.48 -19.62
CA LEU A 338 -6.62 5.87 -18.99
C LEU A 338 -6.23 4.98 -17.80
N PHE A 339 -7.18 4.73 -16.90
CA PHE A 339 -6.89 4.21 -15.56
C PHE A 339 -7.14 2.71 -15.40
N VAL A 340 -6.30 2.06 -14.58
CA VAL A 340 -6.62 0.73 -14.07
C VAL A 340 -7.79 0.79 -13.09
N ASN A 341 -8.63 -0.26 -13.09
CA ASN A 341 -9.84 -0.33 -12.27
C ASN A 341 -9.58 -0.06 -10.78
N ASP A 342 -8.42 -0.46 -10.26
CA ASP A 342 -8.01 -0.29 -8.86
C ASP A 342 -7.90 1.19 -8.41
N TYR A 343 -7.88 2.13 -9.35
CA TYR A 343 -7.91 3.58 -9.09
C TYR A 343 -9.30 4.22 -9.29
N LEU A 344 -10.27 3.51 -9.86
CA LEU A 344 -11.61 4.06 -10.09
C LEU A 344 -12.40 4.10 -8.78
N HIS A 345 -12.86 5.28 -8.41
CA HIS A 345 -13.67 5.53 -7.22
C HIS A 345 -15.13 5.13 -7.47
N VAL A 346 -15.71 4.35 -6.57
CA VAL A 346 -17.05 3.77 -6.73
C VAL A 346 -17.98 4.15 -5.59
N TRP A 347 -19.22 4.50 -5.95
CA TRP A 347 -20.36 4.61 -5.05
C TRP A 347 -21.48 3.70 -5.56
N ALA A 348 -22.21 3.07 -4.65
CA ALA A 348 -23.34 2.22 -5.00
C ALA A 348 -24.45 2.41 -3.99
N ASN A 349 -25.70 2.48 -4.46
CA ASN A 349 -26.87 2.69 -3.61
C ASN A 349 -28.10 1.94 -4.13
N VAL A 350 -29.06 1.70 -3.23
CA VAL A 350 -30.40 1.21 -3.56
C VAL A 350 -31.42 2.25 -3.16
N THR A 351 -32.29 2.61 -4.10
CA THR A 351 -33.45 3.48 -3.85
C THR A 351 -34.71 2.63 -3.64
N ILE A 352 -35.41 2.87 -2.54
CA ILE A 352 -36.68 2.24 -2.18
C ILE A 352 -37.72 3.34 -1.94
N GLY A 353 -38.57 3.61 -2.92
CA GLY A 353 -39.46 4.77 -2.90
C GLY A 353 -38.65 6.06 -2.83
N ASN A 354 -38.77 6.80 -1.71
CA ASN A 354 -38.04 8.06 -1.48
C ASN A 354 -36.75 7.88 -0.65
N GLU A 355 -36.41 6.66 -0.23
CA GLU A 355 -35.24 6.40 0.62
C GLU A 355 -34.07 5.89 -0.23
N ILE A 356 -32.89 6.50 -0.06
CA ILE A 356 -31.63 6.08 -0.69
C ILE A 356 -30.77 5.41 0.36
N ILE A 357 -30.39 4.15 0.13
CA ILE A 357 -29.56 3.35 1.02
C ILE A 357 -28.18 3.22 0.37
N ALA A 358 -27.16 3.87 0.93
CA ALA A 358 -25.79 3.72 0.48
C ALA A 358 -25.27 2.31 0.83
N LEU A 359 -24.66 1.64 -0.15
CA LEU A 359 -24.04 0.32 -0.02
C LEU A 359 -22.51 0.39 -0.16
N VAL A 360 -22.02 1.23 -1.08
CA VAL A 360 -20.60 1.56 -1.24
C VAL A 360 -20.48 3.09 -1.22
N VAL A 361 -19.52 3.60 -0.46
CA VAL A 361 -19.23 5.03 -0.35
C VAL A 361 -17.75 5.24 -0.60
N ASN A 362 -17.42 5.82 -1.76
CA ASN A 362 -16.06 6.19 -2.17
C ASN A 362 -15.00 5.09 -1.91
N GLN A 363 -15.17 3.92 -2.54
CA GLN A 363 -14.17 2.84 -2.47
C GLN A 363 -13.57 2.60 -3.85
N THR A 364 -12.25 2.40 -3.92
CA THR A 364 -11.56 2.18 -5.20
C THR A 364 -11.59 0.71 -5.63
N GLY A 365 -11.67 0.42 -6.93
CA GLY A 365 -11.58 -0.94 -7.48
C GLY A 365 -12.75 -1.89 -7.19
N VAL A 366 -13.73 -1.48 -6.37
CA VAL A 366 -14.82 -2.36 -5.93
C VAL A 366 -15.80 -2.64 -7.07
N THR A 367 -16.05 -3.93 -7.32
CA THR A 367 -16.96 -4.44 -8.38
C THR A 367 -18.15 -5.25 -7.86
N SER A 368 -18.30 -5.36 -6.52
CA SER A 368 -19.42 -6.05 -5.89
C SER A 368 -19.72 -5.53 -4.49
N VAL A 369 -20.97 -5.70 -4.04
CA VAL A 369 -21.36 -5.43 -2.64
C VAL A 369 -22.43 -6.42 -2.18
N SER A 370 -22.32 -6.89 -0.94
CA SER A 370 -23.34 -7.72 -0.31
C SER A 370 -24.36 -6.85 0.43
N TRP A 371 -25.65 -7.09 0.18
CA TRP A 371 -26.75 -6.36 0.81
C TRP A 371 -27.81 -7.32 1.34
N THR A 372 -28.25 -7.11 2.59
CA THR A 372 -29.42 -7.79 3.14
C THR A 372 -30.67 -7.01 2.75
N THR A 373 -31.47 -7.59 1.84
CA THR A 373 -32.75 -7.04 1.41
C THR A 373 -33.70 -6.84 2.59
N ARG A 374 -34.56 -5.81 2.53
CA ARG A 374 -35.58 -5.57 3.56
C ARG A 374 -36.70 -6.61 3.50
N ASP A 375 -37.36 -6.87 4.63
CA ASP A 375 -38.59 -7.70 4.70
C ASP A 375 -39.83 -6.93 4.21
N ILE A 376 -39.81 -6.53 2.94
CA ILE A 376 -40.92 -5.83 2.27
C ILE A 376 -41.16 -6.46 0.90
N THR A 377 -42.40 -6.39 0.43
CA THR A 377 -42.69 -6.56 -1.00
C THR A 377 -42.68 -5.18 -1.63
N ALA A 378 -41.89 -4.98 -2.67
CA ALA A 378 -41.82 -3.71 -3.39
C ALA A 378 -41.42 -3.96 -4.86
N THR A 379 -42.08 -3.26 -5.76
CA THR A 379 -41.68 -3.15 -7.17
C THR A 379 -40.79 -1.92 -7.35
N ASP A 380 -40.09 -1.84 -8.49
CA ASP A 380 -39.42 -0.62 -8.94
C ASP A 380 -38.31 -0.10 -8.00
N LEU A 381 -37.61 -1.01 -7.28
CA LEU A 381 -36.37 -0.65 -6.61
C LEU A 381 -35.31 -0.36 -7.68
N VAL A 382 -34.48 0.65 -7.44
CA VAL A 382 -33.37 0.99 -8.33
C VAL A 382 -32.05 0.72 -7.62
N PHE A 383 -31.23 -0.17 -8.16
CA PHE A 383 -29.81 -0.22 -7.82
C PHE A 383 -29.06 0.73 -8.75
N ARG A 384 -28.22 1.62 -8.21
CA ARG A 384 -27.38 2.54 -8.96
C ARG A 384 -25.92 2.37 -8.56
N VAL A 385 -25.05 2.38 -9.56
CA VAL A 385 -23.58 2.44 -9.40
C VAL A 385 -23.10 3.70 -10.10
N ASP A 386 -22.26 4.46 -9.42
CA ASP A 386 -21.56 5.63 -9.93
C ASP A 386 -20.05 5.36 -9.83
N VAL A 387 -19.33 5.60 -10.93
CA VAL A 387 -17.88 5.38 -11.04
C VAL A 387 -17.24 6.69 -11.49
N GLN A 388 -16.15 7.08 -10.82
CA GLN A 388 -15.37 8.29 -11.14
C GLN A 388 -13.89 7.93 -11.27
N ASP A 389 -13.22 8.46 -12.28
CA ASP A 389 -11.77 8.35 -12.44
C ASP A 389 -11.01 9.37 -11.55
N PRO A 390 -9.69 9.18 -11.35
CA PRO A 390 -8.84 10.11 -10.58
C PRO A 390 -8.77 11.56 -11.10
N PHE A 391 -9.10 11.83 -12.37
CA PHE A 391 -9.19 13.18 -12.94
C PHE A 391 -10.62 13.77 -12.90
N GLY A 392 -11.58 13.00 -12.39
CA GLY A 392 -12.91 13.44 -12.02
C GLY A 392 -14.00 13.21 -13.08
N ALA A 393 -13.72 12.64 -14.25
CA ALA A 393 -14.80 12.23 -15.16
C ALA A 393 -15.50 10.98 -14.59
N HIS A 394 -16.78 10.83 -14.94
CA HIS A 394 -17.66 9.90 -14.24
C HIS A 394 -18.73 9.31 -15.16
N ALA A 395 -19.21 8.14 -14.78
CA ALA A 395 -20.34 7.47 -15.41
C ALA A 395 -21.22 6.77 -14.38
N SER A 396 -22.47 6.52 -14.78
CA SER A 396 -23.51 5.94 -13.93
C SER A 396 -24.22 4.81 -14.65
N ALA A 397 -24.44 3.70 -13.95
CA ALA A 397 -25.38 2.66 -14.35
C ALA A 397 -26.53 2.59 -13.34
N SER A 398 -27.74 2.32 -13.81
CA SER A 398 -28.87 2.02 -12.92
C SER A 398 -29.68 0.85 -13.45
N GLN A 399 -30.22 0.05 -12.53
CA GLN A 399 -30.99 -1.14 -12.85
C GLN A 399 -32.19 -1.31 -11.92
N THR A 400 -33.37 -1.42 -12.51
CA THR A 400 -34.61 -1.74 -11.81
C THR A 400 -34.73 -3.22 -11.48
N PHE A 401 -35.19 -3.52 -10.25
CA PHE A 401 -35.48 -4.86 -9.74
C PHE A 401 -36.66 -4.81 -8.75
N SER A 402 -37.07 -5.97 -8.23
CA SER A 402 -38.18 -6.07 -7.28
C SER A 402 -37.88 -7.02 -6.13
N LEU A 403 -38.50 -6.76 -4.97
CA LEU A 403 -38.47 -7.62 -3.80
C LEU A 403 -39.77 -8.39 -3.67
N THR A 404 -39.68 -9.71 -3.58
CA THR A 404 -40.81 -10.61 -3.35
C THR A 404 -40.66 -11.31 -2.00
N ARG A 405 -41.67 -11.24 -1.13
CA ARG A 405 -41.72 -12.18 0.00
C ARG A 405 -41.79 -13.60 -0.54
N GLN A 406 -41.00 -14.53 0.01
CA GLN A 406 -41.29 -15.95 -0.15
C GLN A 406 -42.70 -16.21 0.37
N SER A 407 -43.60 -16.67 -0.51
CA SER A 407 -44.95 -16.99 -0.10
C SER A 407 -44.91 -18.11 0.94
N PRO A 408 -45.57 -17.96 2.11
CA PRO A 408 -45.64 -19.02 3.10
C PRO A 408 -46.32 -20.26 2.55
N ILE A 409 -47.04 -20.19 1.41
CA ILE A 409 -47.60 -21.34 0.71
C ILE A 409 -46.53 -22.40 0.39
N ALA A 410 -45.31 -22.02 0.01
CA ALA A 410 -44.25 -23.00 -0.30
C ALA A 410 -43.79 -23.75 0.96
N LEU A 411 -43.65 -23.04 2.08
CA LEU A 411 -43.25 -23.60 3.37
C LEU A 411 -44.37 -24.43 4.00
N ILE A 412 -45.63 -23.95 3.90
CA ILE A 412 -46.85 -24.66 4.30
C ILE A 412 -47.03 -25.92 3.45
N ALA A 413 -46.77 -25.88 2.14
CA ALA A 413 -46.84 -27.05 1.27
C ALA A 413 -45.77 -28.09 1.64
N ALA A 414 -44.52 -27.67 1.90
CA ALA A 414 -43.46 -28.57 2.35
C ALA A 414 -43.81 -29.23 3.71
N ILE A 415 -44.36 -28.46 4.66
CA ILE A 415 -44.83 -28.98 5.95
C ILE A 415 -46.03 -29.94 5.75
N LEU A 416 -46.99 -29.60 4.89
CA LEU A 416 -48.14 -30.47 4.58
C LEU A 416 -47.69 -31.79 3.95
N ILE A 417 -46.74 -31.76 3.00
CA ILE A 417 -46.17 -32.97 2.39
C ILE A 417 -45.49 -33.83 3.47
N ALA A 418 -44.67 -33.23 4.33
CA ALA A 418 -44.03 -33.95 5.44
C ALA A 418 -45.05 -34.55 6.42
N VAL A 419 -46.12 -33.84 6.77
CA VAL A 419 -47.21 -34.33 7.63
C VAL A 419 -47.97 -35.47 6.96
N VAL A 420 -48.30 -35.36 5.66
CA VAL A 420 -48.98 -36.43 4.91
C VAL A 420 -48.11 -37.69 4.85
N LEU A 421 -46.81 -37.56 4.59
CA LEU A 421 -45.87 -38.68 4.62
C LEU A 421 -45.77 -39.31 6.01
N LEU A 422 -45.69 -38.50 7.08
CA LEU A 422 -45.66 -38.99 8.46
C LEU A 422 -46.94 -39.76 8.81
N VAL A 423 -48.11 -39.23 8.42
CA VAL A 423 -49.41 -39.90 8.60
C VAL A 423 -49.46 -41.21 7.82
N PHE A 424 -48.96 -41.25 6.59
CA PHE A 424 -48.87 -42.48 5.79
C PHE A 424 -47.99 -43.54 6.46
N VAL A 425 -46.82 -43.15 6.98
CA VAL A 425 -45.93 -44.04 7.73
C VAL A 425 -46.60 -44.56 9.00
N ILE A 426 -47.20 -43.69 9.81
CA ILE A 426 -47.91 -44.07 11.05
C ILE A 426 -49.10 -44.99 10.75
N PHE A 427 -49.86 -44.72 9.69
CA PHE A 427 -51.01 -45.54 9.29
C PHE A 427 -50.57 -46.89 8.74
N GLY A 428 -49.50 -46.93 7.94
CA GLY A 428 -48.85 -48.17 7.49
C GLY A 428 -48.37 -49.02 8.67
N PHE A 429 -47.67 -48.42 9.64
CA PHE A 429 -47.18 -49.10 10.84
C PHE A 429 -48.32 -49.62 11.73
N ARG A 430 -49.40 -48.85 11.89
CA ARG A 430 -50.60 -49.27 12.61
C ARG A 430 -51.38 -50.38 11.89
N ARG A 431 -51.38 -50.38 10.56
CA ARG A 431 -52.01 -51.45 9.76
C ARG A 431 -51.20 -52.74 9.81
N ALA A 432 -49.86 -52.65 9.72
CA ALA A 432 -48.96 -53.79 9.91
C ALA A 432 -49.18 -54.47 11.28
N ARG A 433 -49.16 -53.70 12.37
CA ARG A 433 -49.43 -54.23 13.73
C ARG A 433 -50.82 -54.84 13.93
N LYS A 434 -51.82 -54.47 13.11
CA LYS A 434 -53.15 -55.10 13.15
C LYS A 434 -53.21 -56.47 12.47
N HIS A 435 -52.23 -56.82 11.63
CA HIS A 435 -52.16 -58.14 10.98
C HIS A 435 -51.41 -59.20 11.81
N GLU A 436 -50.77 -58.84 12.92
CA GLU A 436 -50.05 -59.78 13.82
C GLU A 436 -50.94 -60.41 14.92
N GLN A 437 -52.26 -60.12 14.94
CA GLN A 437 -53.22 -60.67 15.92
C GLN A 437 -54.19 -61.69 15.30
N ALA A 438 -53.66 -62.81 14.79
CA ALA A 438 -54.44 -63.98 14.38
C ALA A 438 -53.89 -65.28 15.04
N PRO A 439 -54.72 -66.19 15.58
CA PRO A 439 -54.24 -67.38 16.31
C PRO A 439 -53.71 -68.52 15.39
N PRO A 440 -52.95 -69.48 15.95
CA PRO A 440 -52.24 -70.50 15.17
C PRO A 440 -53.07 -71.78 14.88
N SER A 441 -52.68 -72.53 13.85
CA SER A 441 -53.19 -73.87 13.52
C SER A 441 -52.05 -74.92 13.45
N PRO A 442 -52.22 -76.15 14.00
CA PRO A 442 -51.18 -77.20 14.03
C PRO A 442 -51.53 -78.39 13.07
N PRO A 443 -50.95 -79.62 13.12
CA PRO A 443 -50.00 -80.05 12.08
C PRO A 443 -50.26 -81.45 11.43
N ALA A 444 -49.64 -81.73 10.27
CA ALA A 444 -49.49 -83.09 9.70
C ALA A 444 -48.24 -83.23 8.79
N LYS A 445 -47.83 -84.47 8.45
CA LYS A 445 -46.43 -84.85 8.11
C LYS A 445 -46.34 -85.86 6.89
N PRO A 446 -45.24 -86.63 6.67
CA PRO A 446 -44.35 -86.72 5.48
C PRO A 446 -44.71 -87.89 4.50
N PRO A 447 -43.87 -88.48 3.59
CA PRO A 447 -42.42 -88.35 3.24
C PRO A 447 -42.15 -88.19 1.70
N THR A 448 -40.95 -88.29 1.07
CA THR A 448 -39.61 -88.85 1.41
C THR A 448 -38.48 -88.17 0.60
N ALA A 449 -37.22 -88.23 1.07
CA ALA A 449 -35.98 -87.84 0.36
C ALA A 449 -35.25 -89.12 -0.18
N PRO A 450 -33.96 -89.16 -0.66
CA PRO A 450 -32.84 -88.19 -0.60
C PRO A 450 -32.08 -87.98 -1.95
N ALA A 451 -31.02 -87.15 -2.04
CA ALA A 451 -29.63 -87.48 -1.67
C ALA A 451 -28.80 -86.26 -1.22
N SER A 452 -27.75 -86.54 -0.41
CA SER A 452 -26.90 -85.58 0.34
C SER A 452 -25.50 -86.22 0.58
N PRO A 453 -24.59 -85.67 1.42
CA PRO A 453 -24.39 -84.29 1.91
C PRO A 453 -23.06 -83.76 1.27
N PRO A 454 -21.87 -83.60 1.90
CA PRO A 454 -21.45 -83.12 3.25
C PRO A 454 -21.25 -81.58 3.27
N SER A 455 -20.19 -81.02 3.85
CA SER A 455 -20.12 -80.42 5.21
C SER A 455 -18.94 -79.41 5.25
N ILE A 456 -18.70 -78.52 6.24
CA ILE A 456 -19.27 -78.31 7.58
C ILE A 456 -19.26 -76.78 7.93
N ALA A 457 -19.31 -76.39 9.21
CA ALA A 457 -19.28 -75.00 9.75
C ALA A 457 -18.50 -75.01 11.12
N PRO A 458 -18.64 -74.07 12.10
CA PRO A 458 -19.15 -72.68 12.18
C PRO A 458 -18.11 -71.78 12.96
N PRO A 459 -18.41 -70.74 13.80
CA PRO A 459 -19.63 -69.93 14.05
C PRO A 459 -19.42 -68.38 14.21
N ILE A 460 -20.53 -67.67 14.49
CA ILE A 460 -20.67 -66.31 15.10
C ILE A 460 -20.33 -65.07 14.24
N GLY A 461 -21.24 -64.10 14.23
CA GLY A 461 -20.91 -62.68 14.00
C GLY A 461 -21.96 -61.89 13.22
N ALA A 462 -22.48 -60.81 13.82
CA ALA A 462 -23.11 -59.73 13.05
C ALA A 462 -22.03 -58.79 12.52
N VAL A 463 -22.27 -58.07 11.40
CA VAL A 463 -21.78 -56.69 11.12
C VAL A 463 -22.32 -56.20 9.76
N LEU A 464 -22.23 -54.88 9.57
CA LEU A 464 -22.72 -54.06 8.46
C LEU A 464 -21.87 -54.18 7.17
N ALA A 465 -22.46 -53.67 6.08
CA ALA A 465 -21.82 -53.04 4.92
C ALA A 465 -21.06 -53.89 3.88
N GLY A 466 -21.30 -53.53 2.61
CA GLY A 466 -20.39 -53.66 1.47
C GLY A 466 -20.57 -52.45 0.55
N GLY A 467 -19.56 -51.88 -0.09
CA GLY A 467 -18.15 -52.27 -0.09
C GLY A 467 -17.28 -51.44 -1.06
N ASP A 468 -17.89 -50.83 -2.09
CA ASP A 468 -17.16 -50.32 -3.27
C ASP A 468 -17.03 -48.79 -3.37
N LYS A 469 -17.23 -48.04 -2.27
CA LYS A 469 -17.18 -46.57 -2.28
C LYS A 469 -16.23 -46.00 -1.23
N LYS A 470 -15.36 -45.09 -1.65
CA LYS A 470 -14.55 -44.20 -0.78
C LYS A 470 -15.21 -42.83 -0.67
N ILE A 471 -15.06 -42.17 0.46
CA ILE A 471 -15.61 -40.83 0.68
C ILE A 471 -14.54 -39.80 0.35
N CYS A 472 -14.86 -38.79 -0.47
CA CYS A 472 -13.95 -37.69 -0.72
C CYS A 472 -13.78 -36.83 0.54
N PRO A 473 -12.57 -36.65 1.09
CA PRO A 473 -12.36 -35.87 2.31
C PRO A 473 -12.67 -34.38 2.14
N ARG A 474 -12.67 -33.87 0.91
CA ARG A 474 -12.94 -32.44 0.61
C ARG A 474 -14.43 -32.09 0.52
N CYS A 475 -15.28 -33.02 0.09
CA CYS A 475 -16.70 -32.73 -0.19
C CYS A 475 -17.68 -33.81 0.30
N HIS A 476 -17.20 -34.82 1.03
CA HIS A 476 -17.96 -35.95 1.57
C HIS A 476 -18.81 -36.74 0.56
N THR A 477 -18.59 -36.54 -0.73
CA THR A 477 -19.25 -37.32 -1.80
C THR A 477 -18.70 -38.74 -1.81
N ALA A 478 -19.59 -39.74 -1.92
CA ALA A 478 -19.22 -41.15 -2.06
C ALA A 478 -18.84 -41.45 -3.52
N VAL A 479 -17.54 -41.65 -3.75
CA VAL A 479 -16.89 -41.91 -5.05
C VAL A 479 -16.55 -43.41 -5.12
N LYS A 480 -16.39 -44.03 -6.31
CA LYS A 480 -15.94 -45.43 -6.38
C LYS A 480 -14.49 -45.53 -5.93
N VAL A 481 -14.10 -46.66 -5.33
CA VAL A 481 -12.72 -46.88 -4.87
C VAL A 481 -11.71 -46.75 -6.02
N ALA A 482 -12.07 -47.21 -7.23
CA ALA A 482 -11.24 -47.15 -8.43
C ALA A 482 -11.03 -45.73 -9.02
N ASP A 483 -11.82 -44.72 -8.63
CA ASP A 483 -11.69 -43.38 -9.22
C ASP A 483 -10.51 -42.62 -8.57
N VAL A 484 -9.50 -42.26 -9.36
CA VAL A 484 -8.32 -41.49 -8.89
C VAL A 484 -8.63 -40.01 -8.60
N THR A 485 -9.79 -39.50 -9.04
CA THR A 485 -10.27 -38.14 -8.82
C THR A 485 -11.73 -38.11 -8.43
N CYS A 486 -12.10 -37.29 -7.44
CA CYS A 486 -13.50 -37.02 -7.14
C CYS A 486 -14.15 -36.20 -8.27
N PHE A 487 -15.13 -36.80 -8.96
CA PHE A 487 -15.89 -36.15 -10.05
C PHE A 487 -16.49 -34.79 -9.66
N PHE A 488 -16.88 -34.61 -8.39
CA PHE A 488 -17.62 -33.44 -7.94
C PHE A 488 -16.74 -32.22 -7.59
N CYS A 489 -15.50 -32.43 -7.16
CA CYS A 489 -14.62 -31.35 -6.67
C CYS A 489 -13.16 -31.41 -7.14
N GLY A 490 -12.83 -32.34 -8.04
CA GLY A 490 -11.48 -32.50 -8.62
C GLY A 490 -10.41 -33.00 -7.65
N PHE A 491 -10.75 -33.34 -6.40
CA PHE A 491 -9.79 -33.84 -5.42
C PHE A 491 -9.16 -35.17 -5.89
N LYS A 492 -7.83 -35.20 -6.01
CA LYS A 492 -7.07 -36.41 -6.34
C LYS A 492 -6.90 -37.26 -5.08
N PHE A 493 -7.17 -38.56 -5.21
CA PHE A 493 -6.88 -39.54 -4.17
C PHE A 493 -5.46 -40.06 -4.40
N GLU A 494 -4.58 -39.86 -3.42
CA GLU A 494 -3.25 -40.48 -3.41
C GLU A 494 -3.39 -41.91 -2.88
N GLU A 495 -3.11 -42.93 -3.69
CA GLU A 495 -2.87 -44.28 -3.19
C GLU A 495 -1.99 -45.09 -4.15
N GLU A 496 -0.72 -45.20 -3.73
CA GLU A 496 0.11 -46.40 -3.72
C GLU A 496 0.43 -47.16 -5.04
N ASN A 497 1.69 -47.01 -5.46
CA ASN A 497 2.33 -47.88 -6.47
C ASN A 497 2.38 -49.34 -6.00
N THR A 498 1.46 -50.18 -6.49
CA THR A 498 1.72 -51.63 -6.64
C THR A 498 1.22 -52.13 -7.99
N THR A 499 2.17 -52.37 -8.89
CA THR A 499 1.96 -52.94 -10.22
C THR A 499 1.96 -54.48 -10.15
N PRO A 500 1.09 -55.20 -10.89
CA PRO A 500 1.25 -56.62 -11.16
C PRO A 500 1.95 -56.87 -12.52
N PRO A 501 2.59 -58.02 -12.75
CA PRO A 501 2.85 -59.13 -11.81
C PRO A 501 4.22 -59.06 -11.12
#